data_AF-A0A5K0YG99-F1
#
_entry.id   AF-A0A5K0YG99-F1
#
_cell.length_a   1.000
_cell.length_b   1.000
_cell.length_c   1.000
_cell.angle_alpha   90.00
_cell.angle_beta   90.00
_cell.angle_gamma   90.00
#
_symmetry.space_group_name_H-M   'P 1'
#
loop_
_entity.id
_entity.type
_entity.pdbx_description
1 polymer ?
#
loop_
_entity_poly.entity_id
_entity_poly.type
_entity_poly.pdbx_seq_one_letter_code
_entity_poly.pdbx_strand_id
1 'polypeptide(L)'
;CTVKSPSQSAMDTLILKCKALGKPLVVAGCVPQGSQNLKELEGVSVIGVQQIDRVVEVVEETLKGHEVRLLRRSSLPALDLPK
;
A
#
# COMPACT_ATOMS: atom_id res chain seq x y z
N CYS A 1 -8.70 8.27 -2.94
CA CYS A 1 -7.95 9.50 -3.22
C CYS A 1 -8.77 10.35 -4.19
N THR A 2 -8.98 11.65 -3.94
CA THR A 2 -9.68 12.56 -4.88
C THR A 2 -8.70 13.32 -5.78
N VAL A 3 -7.50 13.64 -5.28
CA VAL A 3 -6.41 14.28 -6.04
C VAL A 3 -5.06 13.66 -5.66
N LYS A 4 -4.20 13.38 -6.65
CA LYS A 4 -2.90 12.69 -6.47
C LYS A 4 -1.96 13.42 -5.51
N SER A 5 -1.61 14.67 -5.81
CA SER A 5 -0.54 15.37 -5.08
C SER A 5 -0.81 15.56 -3.59
N PRO A 6 -2.00 16.04 -3.16
CA PRO A 6 -2.29 16.17 -1.73
C PRO A 6 -2.31 14.81 -1.01
N SER A 7 -2.82 13.77 -1.69
CA SER A 7 -2.85 12.41 -1.13
C SER A 7 -1.45 11.82 -0.99
N GLN A 8 -0.56 12.09 -1.94
CA GLN A 8 0.83 11.64 -1.90
C GLN A 8 1.59 12.35 -0.76
N SER A 9 1.48 13.67 -0.64
CA SER A 9 2.14 14.39 0.46
C SER A 9 1.69 13.94 1.85
N ALA A 10 0.39 13.64 2.03
CA ALA A 10 -0.13 13.07 3.27
C ALA A 10 0.42 11.65 3.53
N MET A 11 0.48 10.81 2.49
CA MET A 11 1.07 9.47 2.55
C MET A 11 2.56 9.55 2.94
N ASP A 12 3.34 10.40 2.30
CA ASP A 12 4.77 10.59 2.56
C ASP A 12 5.02 10.99 4.02
N THR A 13 4.22 11.92 4.53
CA THR A 13 4.28 12.36 5.95
C THR A 13 4.05 11.20 6.91
N LEU A 14 3.05 10.35 6.63
CA LEU A 14 2.73 9.20 7.48
C LEU A 14 3.82 8.12 7.40
N ILE A 15 4.36 7.85 6.20
CA ILE A 15 5.45 6.88 6.02
C ILE A 15 6.67 7.31 6.85
N LEU A 16 7.08 8.57 6.75
CA LEU A 16 8.23 9.08 7.50
C LEU A 16 8.04 8.94 9.00
N LYS A 17 6.84 9.28 9.51
CA LYS A 17 6.51 9.13 10.93
C LYS A 17 6.56 7.67 11.38
N CYS A 18 6.02 6.75 10.58
CA CYS A 18 6.02 5.31 10.90
C CYS A 18 7.43 4.71 10.86
N LYS A 19 8.25 5.09 9.87
CA LYS A 19 9.67 4.70 9.77
C LYS A 19 10.46 5.18 10.98
N ALA A 20 10.27 6.43 11.42
CA ALA A 20 10.92 6.96 12.62
C ALA A 20 10.54 6.20 13.91
N LEU A 21 9.34 5.62 13.95
CA LEU A 21 8.88 4.78 15.07
C LEU A 21 9.31 3.31 14.95
N GLY A 22 10.03 2.93 13.89
CA GLY A 22 10.46 1.54 13.66
C GLY A 22 9.31 0.55 13.50
N LYS A 23 8.12 1.01 13.09
CA LYS A 23 6.94 0.15 12.96
C LYS A 23 6.90 -0.52 11.59
N PRO A 24 6.60 -1.83 11.51
CA PRO A 24 6.25 -2.47 10.25
C PRO A 24 5.09 -1.71 9.57
N LEU A 25 5.22 -1.46 8.27
CA LEU A 25 4.32 -0.57 7.53
C LEU A 25 3.85 -1.21 6.22
N VAL A 26 2.55 -1.15 5.99
CA VAL A 26 1.90 -1.50 4.72
C VAL A 26 1.18 -0.26 4.19
N VAL A 27 1.41 0.10 2.93
CA VAL A 27 0.75 1.21 2.24
C VAL A 27 -0.14 0.64 1.13
N ALA A 28 -1.44 0.87 1.23
CA ALA A 28 -2.41 0.41 0.25
C ALA A 28 -3.05 1.59 -0.51
N GLY A 29 -3.20 1.48 -1.82
CA GLY A 29 -4.06 2.40 -2.59
C GLY A 29 -3.60 2.76 -4.01
N CYS A 30 -4.39 3.65 -4.63
CA CYS A 30 -4.20 4.21 -5.98
C CYS A 30 -2.86 4.92 -6.15
N VAL A 31 -2.46 5.72 -5.15
CA VAL A 31 -1.28 6.59 -5.19
C VAL A 31 0.02 5.78 -5.30
N PRO A 32 0.32 4.85 -4.38
CA PRO A 32 1.55 4.06 -4.49
C PRO A 32 1.55 3.14 -5.72
N GLN A 33 0.37 2.74 -6.23
CA GLN A 33 0.26 1.96 -7.47
C GLN A 33 0.58 2.79 -8.72
N GLY A 34 0.21 4.08 -8.74
CA GLY A 34 0.50 5.02 -9.84
C GLY A 34 1.86 5.73 -9.73
N SER A 35 2.52 5.67 -8.57
CA SER A 35 3.83 6.25 -8.28
C SER A 35 4.72 5.22 -7.59
N GLN A 36 5.14 4.18 -8.31
CA GLN A 36 5.78 2.99 -7.71
C GLN A 36 7.23 3.23 -7.23
N ASN A 37 7.92 4.19 -7.85
CA ASN A 37 9.34 4.46 -7.66
C ASN A 37 9.62 5.64 -6.71
N LEU A 38 8.69 5.94 -5.80
CA LEU A 38 8.90 6.94 -4.76
C LEU A 38 9.90 6.41 -3.74
N LYS A 39 10.90 7.23 -3.38
CA LYS A 39 11.93 6.87 -2.38
C LYS A 39 11.31 6.57 -1.02
N GLU A 40 10.22 7.25 -0.71
CA GLU A 40 9.45 7.09 0.51
C GLU A 40 8.94 5.64 0.65
N LEU A 41 8.64 4.95 -0.46
CA LEU A 41 8.16 3.57 -0.48
C LEU A 41 9.27 2.52 -0.35
N GLU A 42 10.55 2.88 -0.32
CA GLU A 42 11.65 1.92 -0.11
C GLU A 42 11.56 1.30 1.30
N GLY A 43 11.67 -0.03 1.43
CA GLY A 43 11.53 -0.71 2.72
C GLY A 43 10.10 -0.71 3.28
N VAL A 44 9.09 -0.46 2.42
CA VAL A 44 7.68 -0.44 2.80
C VAL A 44 6.92 -1.42 1.92
N SER A 45 6.09 -2.26 2.53
CA SER A 45 5.22 -3.16 1.78
C SER A 45 4.05 -2.39 1.16
N VAL A 46 3.71 -2.71 -0.09
CA VAL A 46 2.75 -1.94 -0.90
C VAL A 46 1.69 -2.84 -1.53
N ILE A 47 0.43 -2.43 -1.44
CA ILE A 47 -0.72 -3.12 -2.05
C ILE A 47 -1.50 -2.17 -2.96
N GLY A 48 -1.70 -2.59 -4.21
CA GLY A 48 -2.55 -1.91 -5.18
C GLY A 48 -4.03 -2.17 -4.89
N VAL A 49 -4.91 -1.28 -5.36
CA VAL A 49 -6.36 -1.38 -5.07
C VAL A 49 -7.01 -2.65 -5.60
N GLN A 50 -6.43 -3.27 -6.63
CA GLN A 50 -6.94 -4.48 -7.26
C GLN A 50 -6.48 -5.78 -6.58
N GLN A 51 -5.62 -5.70 -5.57
CA GLN A 51 -5.06 -6.86 -4.86
C GLN A 51 -5.25 -6.74 -3.34
N ILE A 52 -6.21 -5.91 -2.91
CA ILE A 52 -6.47 -5.64 -1.49
C ILE A 52 -7.01 -6.86 -0.73
N ASP A 53 -7.55 -7.84 -1.44
CA ASP A 53 -7.95 -9.15 -0.94
C ASP A 53 -6.77 -9.92 -0.31
N ARG A 54 -5.54 -9.65 -0.77
CA ARG A 54 -4.30 -10.27 -0.27
C ARG A 54 -3.68 -9.50 0.90
N VAL A 55 -4.42 -8.62 1.56
CA VAL A 55 -3.89 -7.80 2.67
C VAL A 55 -3.36 -8.64 3.83
N VAL A 56 -3.99 -9.78 4.14
CA VAL A 56 -3.56 -10.67 5.24
C VAL A 56 -2.15 -11.19 4.98
N GLU A 57 -1.90 -11.75 3.80
CA GLU A 57 -0.59 -12.24 3.37
C GLU A 57 0.49 -11.15 3.47
N VAL A 58 0.19 -9.96 2.97
CA VAL A 58 1.14 -8.84 2.97
C VAL A 58 1.46 -8.38 4.39
N VAL A 59 0.46 -8.32 5.27
CA VAL A 59 0.67 -7.96 6.68
C VAL A 59 1.54 -9.00 7.38
N GLU A 60 1.26 -10.29 7.17
CA GLU A 60 2.05 -11.38 7.77
C GLU A 60 3.52 -11.34 7.33
N GLU A 61 3.79 -11.14 6.04
CA GLU A 61 5.16 -11.03 5.53
C GLU A 61 5.86 -9.76 6.03
N THR A 62 5.13 -8.64 6.13
CA THR A 62 5.66 -7.37 6.66
C THR A 62 6.06 -7.51 8.14
N LEU A 63 5.28 -8.25 8.92
CA LEU A 63 5.61 -8.55 10.33
C LEU A 63 6.85 -9.45 10.47
N LYS A 64 7.16 -10.29 9.48
CA LYS A 64 8.39 -11.08 9.41
C LYS A 64 9.61 -10.26 8.94
N GLY A 65 9.41 -8.98 8.60
CA GLY A 65 10.46 -8.10 8.09
C GLY A 65 10.67 -8.18 6.57
N HIS A 66 9.78 -8.84 5.84
CA HIS A 66 9.84 -8.90 4.38
C HIS A 66 9.13 -7.70 3.75
N GLU A 67 9.74 -7.15 2.69
CA GLU A 67 9.10 -6.16 1.84
C GLU A 67 8.29 -6.87 0.74
N VAL A 68 6.99 -6.58 0.66
CA VAL A 68 6.09 -7.16 -0.35
C VAL A 68 5.51 -6.08 -1.24
N ARG A 69 5.52 -6.29 -2.57
CA ARG A 69 4.92 -5.37 -3.55
C ARG A 69 3.89 -6.07 -4.43
N LEU A 70 2.61 -5.81 -4.17
CA LEU A 70 1.48 -6.30 -4.97
C LEU A 70 0.84 -5.14 -5.74
N LEU A 71 1.37 -4.82 -6.91
CA LEU A 71 0.92 -3.68 -7.74
C LEU A 71 0.38 -4.09 -9.11
N ARG A 72 0.23 -5.39 -9.36
CA ARG A 72 -0.30 -5.89 -10.64
C ARG A 72 -1.75 -5.47 -10.79
N ARG A 73 -2.11 -5.13 -12.02
CA ARG A 73 -3.50 -4.89 -12.38
C ARG A 73 -4.18 -6.21 -12.68
N SER A 74 -5.28 -6.50 -12.00
CA SER A 74 -6.12 -7.69 -12.17
C SER A 74 -7.59 -7.31 -12.13
N SER A 75 -8.46 -8.10 -12.78
CA SER A 75 -9.89 -8.00 -12.54
C SER A 75 -10.18 -8.39 -11.09
N LEU A 76 -10.90 -7.52 -10.38
CA LEU A 76 -11.35 -7.82 -9.02
C LEU A 76 -12.43 -8.92 -9.09
N PRO A 77 -12.41 -9.92 -8.20
CA PRO A 77 -13.54 -10.83 -8.06
C PRO A 77 -14.80 -10.03 -7.69
N ALA A 78 -15.96 -10.48 -8.17
CA ALA A 78 -17.21 -9.84 -7.84
C ALA A 78 -17.42 -9.89 -6.31
N LEU A 79 -17.60 -8.73 -5.70
CA LEU A 79 -18.08 -8.64 -4.33
C LEU A 79 -19.59 -8.83 -4.40
N ASP A 80 -20.10 -9.96 -3.90
CA ASP A 80 -21.53 -10.20 -3.71
C ASP A 80 -22.07 -9.31 -2.57
N LEU A 81 -22.08 -8.00 -2.82
CA LEU A 81 -22.71 -7.03 -1.95
C LEU A 81 -24.21 -6.99 -2.29
N PRO A 82 -25.11 -7.26 -1.31
CA PRO A 82 -26.54 -7.09 -1.54
C PRO A 82 -26.83 -5.63 -1.88
N LYS A 83 -27.76 -5.43 -2.83
CA LYS A 83 -28.24 -4.11 -3.25
C LYS A 83 -29.04 -3.41 -2.15
#